data_AF-A0A4V1UU05-F1
#
_entry.id   AF-A0A4V1UU05-F1
#
_cell.length_a   1.000
_cell.length_b   1.000
_cell.length_c   1.000
_cell.angle_alpha   90.00
_cell.angle_beta   90.00
_cell.angle_gamma   90.00
#
_symmetry.space_group_name_H-M   'P 1'
#
loop_
_entity.id
_entity.type
_entity.pdbx_description
1 polymer ?
#
loop_
_entity_poly.entity_id
_entity_poly.type
_entity_poly.pdbx_seq_one_letter_code
_entity_poly.pdbx_strand_id
1 'polypeptide(L)'
;MAPHETMIVAALLALSPLQEAPSAGPIISKMMAHYAGAFTAQGTIVTTQSAKNVSVVTQTGFAMSKPNRLRISQTRNGSQGGKWLVVSDGNKVSYDRPKGVFGPARFSDPTEPTLPEVYTAVLDSLGEKSIPLDILIGRSNDLQTFRGILVTPISLV
;
A
#
# COMPACT_ATOMS: atom_id res chain seq x y z
N MET A 1 -19.65 -61.93 -19.16
CA MET A 1 -19.76 -61.49 -17.75
C MET A 1 -18.47 -60.75 -17.43
N ALA A 2 -18.49 -59.43 -17.55
CA ALA A 2 -17.34 -58.55 -17.28
C ALA A 2 -17.51 -57.95 -15.87
N PRO A 3 -16.41 -57.74 -15.11
CA PRO A 3 -16.48 -57.48 -13.68
C PRO A 3 -16.89 -56.03 -13.37
N HIS A 4 -17.81 -55.88 -12.42
CA HIS A 4 -18.40 -54.62 -11.94
C HIS A 4 -17.48 -53.81 -10.99
N GLU A 5 -16.20 -54.17 -10.86
CA GLU A 5 -15.34 -53.62 -9.81
C GLU A 5 -14.54 -52.38 -10.23
N THR A 6 -14.49 -52.04 -11.53
CA THR A 6 -13.71 -50.89 -12.03
C THR A 6 -14.49 -49.57 -12.04
N MET A 7 -15.73 -49.55 -11.53
CA MET A 7 -16.66 -48.42 -11.72
C MET A 7 -16.98 -47.63 -10.45
N ILE A 8 -16.19 -47.76 -9.38
CA ILE A 8 -16.40 -46.99 -8.13
C ILE A 8 -15.36 -45.85 -7.98
N VAL A 9 -14.18 -45.96 -8.59
CA VAL A 9 -13.12 -44.93 -8.43
C VAL A 9 -13.39 -43.67 -9.26
N ALA A 10 -14.05 -43.79 -10.42
CA ALA A 10 -14.34 -42.65 -11.29
C ALA A 10 -15.44 -41.71 -10.74
N ALA A 11 -16.31 -42.20 -9.85
CA ALA A 11 -17.43 -41.42 -9.30
C ALA A 11 -17.02 -40.47 -8.16
N LEU A 12 -15.86 -40.70 -7.51
CA LEU A 12 -15.42 -39.88 -6.38
C LEU A 12 -14.69 -38.59 -6.80
N LEU A 13 -14.16 -38.53 -8.02
CA LEU A 13 -13.47 -37.32 -8.54
C LEU A 13 -14.44 -36.22 -9.00
N ALA A 14 -15.71 -36.55 -9.25
CA ALA A 14 -16.74 -35.61 -9.69
C ALA A 14 -17.40 -34.82 -8.54
N LEU A 15 -17.04 -35.11 -7.28
CA LEU A 15 -17.59 -34.46 -6.08
C LEU A 15 -16.65 -33.41 -5.47
N SER A 16 -15.62 -32.98 -6.19
CA SER A 16 -14.83 -31.83 -5.77
C SER A 16 -15.78 -30.62 -5.75
N PRO A 17 -16.09 -30.03 -4.58
CA PRO A 17 -16.90 -28.82 -4.56
C PRO A 17 -16.17 -27.78 -5.43
N LEU A 18 -16.90 -27.16 -6.36
CA LEU A 18 -16.41 -25.99 -7.07
C LEU A 18 -15.91 -25.02 -6.01
N GLN A 19 -14.59 -24.88 -5.90
CA GLN A 19 -13.97 -24.02 -4.92
C GLN A 19 -14.41 -22.60 -5.28
N GLU A 20 -15.41 -22.12 -4.55
CA GLU A 20 -15.99 -20.80 -4.75
C GLU A 20 -14.84 -19.81 -4.72
N ALA A 21 -14.72 -19.02 -5.79
CA ALA A 21 -13.65 -18.05 -5.91
C ALA A 21 -13.67 -17.20 -4.63
N PRO A 22 -12.54 -17.09 -3.91
CA PRO A 22 -12.55 -16.42 -2.61
C PRO A 22 -13.11 -15.01 -2.80
N SER A 23 -14.09 -14.66 -1.98
CA SER A 23 -14.66 -13.32 -2.03
C SER A 23 -13.58 -12.26 -1.75
N ALA A 24 -13.82 -11.03 -2.18
CA ALA A 24 -12.82 -9.96 -2.08
C ALA A 24 -12.30 -9.77 -0.63
N GLY A 25 -13.17 -9.93 0.37
CA GLY A 25 -12.83 -9.78 1.80
C GLY A 25 -11.69 -10.69 2.27
N PRO A 26 -11.80 -12.02 2.12
CA PRO A 26 -10.73 -12.98 2.41
C PRO A 26 -9.40 -12.67 1.69
N ILE A 27 -9.45 -12.30 0.41
CA ILE A 27 -8.24 -11.96 -0.37
C ILE A 27 -7.54 -10.73 0.22
N ILE A 28 -8.31 -9.66 0.47
CA ILE A 28 -7.79 -8.41 1.02
C ILE A 28 -7.26 -8.63 2.44
N SER A 29 -7.98 -9.40 3.26
CA SER A 29 -7.53 -9.74 4.62
C SER A 29 -6.19 -10.47 4.62
N LYS A 30 -6.01 -11.42 3.70
CA LYS A 30 -4.73 -12.15 3.53
C LYS A 30 -3.60 -11.22 3.08
N MET A 31 -3.88 -10.31 2.16
CA MET A 31 -2.92 -9.29 1.71
C MET A 31 -2.51 -8.35 2.86
N MET A 32 -3.47 -7.84 3.62
CA MET A 32 -3.20 -6.96 4.77
C MET A 32 -2.38 -7.68 5.83
N ALA A 33 -2.73 -8.93 6.15
CA ALA A 33 -1.97 -9.74 7.11
C ALA A 33 -0.50 -9.95 6.67
N HIS A 34 -0.28 -10.16 5.37
CA HIS A 34 1.06 -10.30 4.81
C HIS A 34 1.92 -9.04 5.02
N TYR A 35 1.38 -7.85 4.72
CA TYR A 35 2.11 -6.59 4.89
C TYR A 35 2.22 -6.15 6.35
N ALA A 36 1.18 -6.39 7.16
CA ALA A 36 1.20 -6.10 8.59
C ALA A 36 2.32 -6.86 9.33
N GLY A 37 2.63 -8.09 8.90
CA GLY A 37 3.73 -8.90 9.45
C GLY A 37 5.12 -8.55 8.92
N ALA A 38 5.23 -7.74 7.85
CA ALA A 38 6.53 -7.43 7.25
C ALA A 38 7.38 -6.54 8.18
N PHE A 39 8.55 -7.02 8.59
CA PHE A 39 9.53 -6.24 9.34
C PHE A 39 10.34 -5.31 8.46
N THR A 40 10.55 -5.71 7.21
CA THR A 40 11.28 -4.94 6.21
C THR A 40 10.56 -5.04 4.88
N ALA A 41 10.54 -3.96 4.10
CA ALA A 41 10.10 -4.00 2.72
C ALA A 41 10.83 -2.94 1.90
N GLN A 42 11.02 -3.19 0.61
CA GLN A 42 11.55 -2.21 -0.32
C GLN A 42 10.93 -2.44 -1.70
N GLY A 43 10.84 -1.39 -2.49
CA GLY A 43 10.31 -1.50 -3.83
C GLY A 43 10.03 -0.15 -4.47
N THR A 44 9.32 -0.21 -5.58
CA THR A 44 8.90 0.96 -6.35
C THR A 44 7.42 0.85 -6.65
N ILE A 45 6.69 1.91 -6.32
CA ILE A 45 5.29 2.12 -6.71
C ILE A 45 5.30 3.10 -7.88
N VAL A 46 4.59 2.78 -8.95
CA VAL A 46 4.37 3.69 -10.07
C VAL A 46 2.89 4.01 -10.12
N THR A 47 2.53 5.27 -9.85
CA THR A 47 1.16 5.75 -10.00
C THR A 47 1.04 6.53 -11.31
N THR A 48 0.04 6.20 -12.10
CA THR A 48 -0.38 6.97 -13.27
C THR A 48 -1.75 7.57 -12.99
N GLN A 49 -1.84 8.90 -12.99
CA GLN A 49 -3.10 9.62 -12.81
C GLN A 49 -3.46 10.30 -14.14
N SER A 50 -4.61 9.95 -14.70
CA SER A 50 -5.09 10.52 -15.97
C SER A 50 -6.40 11.27 -15.77
N ALA A 51 -6.45 12.55 -16.16
CA ALA A 51 -7.66 13.36 -16.16
C ALA A 51 -7.64 14.35 -17.33
N LYS A 52 -8.77 14.46 -18.06
CA LYS A 52 -8.97 15.43 -19.15
C LYS A 52 -7.75 15.59 -20.09
N ASN A 53 -7.29 14.47 -20.66
CA ASN A 53 -6.13 14.37 -21.57
C ASN A 53 -4.76 14.70 -20.97
N VAL A 54 -4.66 14.92 -19.65
CA VAL A 54 -3.40 15.06 -18.94
C VAL A 54 -3.10 13.75 -18.21
N SER A 55 -1.89 13.24 -18.38
CA SER A 55 -1.37 12.10 -17.63
C SER A 55 -0.18 12.53 -16.80
N VAL A 56 -0.24 12.23 -15.50
CA VAL A 56 0.84 12.49 -14.55
C VAL A 56 1.34 11.15 -14.03
N VAL A 57 2.65 10.93 -14.14
CA VAL A 57 3.30 9.73 -13.63
C VAL A 57 4.15 10.10 -12.42
N THR A 58 3.90 9.43 -11.30
CA THR A 58 4.71 9.54 -10.08
C THR A 58 5.37 8.20 -9.80
N GLN A 59 6.69 8.20 -9.71
CA GLN A 59 7.48 7.05 -9.25
C GLN A 59 7.83 7.26 -7.78
N THR A 60 7.46 6.30 -6.94
CA THR A 60 7.73 6.29 -5.50
C THR A 60 8.61 5.09 -5.18
N GLY A 61 9.90 5.33 -4.97
CA GLY A 61 10.80 4.34 -4.38
C GLY A 61 10.66 4.34 -2.86
N PHE A 62 10.50 3.18 -2.25
CA PHE A 62 10.40 3.06 -0.79
C PHE A 62 11.35 1.98 -0.26
N ALA A 63 11.79 2.18 0.98
CA ALA A 63 12.42 1.16 1.81
C ALA A 63 12.00 1.40 3.26
N MET A 64 11.64 0.34 3.97
CA MET A 64 11.20 0.42 5.36
C MET A 64 11.79 -0.71 6.19
N SER A 65 12.01 -0.43 7.46
CA SER A 65 12.36 -1.40 8.48
C SER A 65 11.74 -1.00 9.81
N LYS A 66 10.93 -1.88 10.39
CA LYS A 66 10.34 -1.69 11.72
C LYS A 66 11.45 -1.68 12.79
N PRO A 67 11.31 -0.88 13.85
CA PRO A 67 10.10 -0.15 14.21
C PRO A 67 9.88 1.16 13.47
N ASN A 68 10.91 1.89 13.02
CA ASN A 68 10.76 3.30 12.60
C ASN A 68 11.73 3.80 11.51
N ARG A 69 12.42 2.91 10.79
CA ARG A 69 13.29 3.29 9.67
C ARG A 69 12.51 3.36 8.38
N LEU A 70 12.62 4.47 7.67
CA LEU A 70 11.84 4.74 6.46
C LEU A 70 12.68 5.52 5.45
N ARG A 71 12.55 5.16 4.19
CA ARG A 71 12.99 5.99 3.08
C ARG A 71 11.87 6.02 2.07
N ILE A 72 11.44 7.21 1.67
CA ILE A 72 10.52 7.43 0.57
C ILE A 72 11.15 8.46 -0.36
N SER A 73 11.25 8.12 -1.64
CA SER A 73 11.76 9.00 -2.69
C SER A 73 10.73 9.04 -3.80
N GLN A 74 10.15 10.21 -4.04
CA GLN A 74 9.14 10.42 -5.07
C GLN A 74 9.70 11.31 -6.17
N THR A 75 9.42 10.93 -7.42
CA THR A 75 9.65 11.78 -8.59
C THR A 75 8.37 11.81 -9.41
N ARG A 76 7.84 13.01 -9.61
CA ARG A 76 6.71 13.26 -10.51
C ARG A 76 7.23 13.89 -11.79
N ASN A 77 6.86 13.31 -12.93
CA ASN A 77 7.18 13.82 -14.25
C ASN A 77 5.99 14.57 -14.84
N GLY A 78 6.25 15.59 -15.66
CA GLY A 78 5.25 16.41 -16.34
C GLY A 78 5.27 17.89 -15.94
N SER A 79 4.21 18.62 -16.29
CA SER A 79 4.10 20.08 -16.07
C SER A 79 4.02 20.49 -14.60
N GLN A 80 3.62 19.57 -13.71
CA GLN A 80 3.65 19.73 -12.25
C GLN A 80 4.71 18.84 -11.61
N GLY A 81 5.87 18.74 -12.28
CA GLY A 81 6.97 17.90 -11.85
C GLY A 81 7.53 18.31 -10.49
N GLY A 82 8.12 17.35 -9.79
CA GLY A 82 8.71 17.57 -8.48
C GLY A 82 9.46 16.35 -7.98
N LYS A 83 10.31 16.57 -6.99
CA LYS A 83 11.03 15.53 -6.28
C LYS A 83 10.79 15.72 -4.80
N TRP A 84 10.54 14.62 -4.10
CA TRP A 84 10.33 14.61 -2.66
C TRP A 84 11.15 13.49 -2.05
N LEU A 85 11.76 13.77 -0.91
CA LEU A 85 12.56 12.83 -0.15
C LEU A 85 12.18 12.89 1.32
N VAL A 86 11.92 11.71 1.88
CA VAL A 86 11.76 11.48 3.31
C VAL A 86 12.71 10.37 3.72
N VAL A 87 13.46 10.59 4.80
CA VAL A 87 14.39 9.60 5.37
C VAL A 87 14.28 9.63 6.89
N SER A 88 14.03 8.49 7.51
CA SER A 88 14.16 8.22 8.94
C SER A 88 15.23 7.16 9.16
N ASP A 89 16.22 7.46 9.99
CA ASP A 89 17.30 6.53 10.38
C ASP A 89 16.98 5.76 11.68
N GLY A 90 15.85 6.06 12.31
CA GLY A 90 15.41 5.51 13.58
C GLY A 90 15.72 6.38 14.80
N ASN A 91 16.43 7.49 14.62
CA ASN A 91 16.64 8.54 15.63
C ASN A 91 16.08 9.89 15.18
N LYS A 92 16.26 10.22 13.89
CA LYS A 92 15.79 11.45 13.27
C LYS A 92 15.03 11.14 12.01
N VAL A 93 14.08 12.00 11.70
CA VAL A 93 13.38 12.04 10.42
C VAL A 93 13.73 13.34 9.71
N SER A 94 14.13 13.25 8.44
CA SER A 94 14.37 14.40 7.57
C SER A 94 13.47 14.31 6.35
N TYR A 95 12.88 15.44 6.00
CA TYR A 95 11.89 15.51 4.94
C TYR A 95 11.89 16.89 4.27
N ASP A 96 11.41 16.93 3.03
CA ASP A 96 11.25 18.18 2.30
C ASP A 96 10.12 19.03 2.88
N ARG A 97 10.28 20.36 2.83
CA ARG A 97 9.30 21.29 3.38
C ARG A 97 7.89 21.06 2.82
N PRO A 98 6.86 20.88 3.69
CA PRO A 98 5.48 20.81 3.25
C PRO A 98 5.04 22.09 2.53
N LYS A 99 4.07 21.96 1.63
CA LYS A 99 3.52 23.11 0.90
C LYS A 99 2.88 24.11 1.89
N GLY A 100 3.17 25.39 1.74
CA GLY A 100 2.58 26.46 2.57
C GLY A 100 3.23 26.67 3.93
N VAL A 101 4.23 25.86 4.31
CA VAL A 101 5.00 26.05 5.56
C VAL A 101 6.18 27.00 5.30
N PHE A 102 6.45 27.95 6.19
CA PHE A 102 7.63 28.81 6.11
C PHE A 102 8.85 28.14 6.76
N GLY A 103 10.05 28.30 6.20
CA GLY A 103 11.28 27.75 6.78
C GLY A 103 12.26 27.18 5.76
N PRO A 104 13.24 26.37 6.23
CA PRO A 104 14.27 25.79 5.38
C PRO A 104 13.69 24.81 4.35
N ALA A 105 14.45 24.54 3.28
CA ALA A 105 14.02 23.60 2.24
C ALA A 105 13.79 22.17 2.76
N ARG A 106 14.55 21.77 3.79
CA ARG A 106 14.39 20.49 4.48
C ARG A 106 14.28 20.70 5.97
N PHE A 107 13.42 19.91 6.59
CA PHE A 107 13.27 19.80 8.04
C PHE A 107 14.00 18.56 8.55
N SER A 108 14.32 18.59 9.83
CA SER A 108 14.89 17.47 10.55
C SER A 108 14.37 17.49 11.98
N ASP A 109 13.60 16.47 12.31
CA ASP A 109 12.94 16.34 13.61
C ASP A 109 13.36 15.02 14.27
N PRO A 110 13.17 14.89 15.60
CA PRO A 110 13.21 13.59 16.25
C PRO A 110 12.26 12.62 15.55
N THR A 111 12.66 11.36 15.40
CA THR A 111 11.79 10.36 14.79
C THR A 111 10.72 9.88 15.76
N GLU A 112 9.59 9.47 15.22
CA GLU A 112 8.53 8.81 15.98
C GLU A 112 8.90 7.35 16.31
N PRO A 113 8.31 6.77 17.37
CA PRO A 113 8.68 5.43 17.82
C PRO A 113 8.24 4.33 16.84
N THR A 114 7.21 4.56 16.03
CA THR A 114 6.70 3.57 15.07
C THR A 114 6.61 4.08 13.63
N LEU A 115 6.72 3.17 12.68
CA LEU A 115 6.70 3.46 11.25
C LEU A 115 5.39 4.16 10.81
N PRO A 116 4.19 3.77 11.27
CA PRO A 116 2.96 4.49 10.96
C PRO A 116 2.95 5.94 11.48
N GLU A 117 3.55 6.19 12.64
CA GLU A 117 3.66 7.55 13.20
C GLU A 117 4.68 8.38 12.41
N VAL A 118 5.86 7.82 12.11
CA VAL A 118 6.87 8.48 11.25
C VAL A 118 6.25 8.87 9.92
N TYR A 119 5.52 7.96 9.29
CA TYR A 119 4.88 8.22 8.00
C TYR A 119 3.73 9.23 8.10
N THR A 120 2.98 9.24 9.22
CA THR A 120 1.94 10.25 9.46
C THR A 120 2.53 11.65 9.66
N ALA A 121 3.64 11.78 10.38
CA ALA A 121 4.30 13.05 10.64
C ALA A 121 4.83 13.74 9.38
N VAL A 122 5.26 12.96 8.39
CA VAL A 122 5.86 13.45 7.13
C VAL A 122 4.91 13.45 5.95
N LEU A 123 3.63 13.15 6.17
CA LEU A 123 2.67 12.88 5.11
C LEU A 123 2.44 14.09 4.19
N ASP A 124 2.49 15.30 4.74
CA ASP A 124 2.30 16.54 3.97
C ASP A 124 3.58 17.01 3.25
N SER A 125 4.70 16.35 3.52
CA SER A 125 5.98 16.53 2.83
C SER A 125 6.08 15.70 1.56
N LEU A 126 5.14 14.78 1.32
CA LEU A 126 5.11 13.92 0.14
C LEU A 126 4.44 14.63 -1.05
N GLY A 127 4.93 14.36 -2.25
CA GLY A 127 4.32 14.85 -3.49
C GLY A 127 3.03 14.12 -3.84
N GLU A 128 2.89 12.89 -3.36
CA GLU A 128 1.71 12.05 -3.54
C GLU A 128 1.49 11.12 -2.36
N LYS A 129 0.22 11.02 -1.94
CA LYS A 129 -0.26 10.01 -1.01
C LYS A 129 -0.86 8.89 -1.85
N SER A 130 -0.28 7.69 -1.79
CA SER A 130 -0.70 6.56 -2.62
C SER A 130 -1.20 5.41 -1.75
N ILE A 131 -2.35 4.87 -2.11
CA ILE A 131 -2.99 3.74 -1.44
C ILE A 131 -2.02 2.56 -1.19
N PRO A 132 -1.19 2.12 -2.16
CA PRO A 132 -0.28 1.01 -1.91
C PRO A 132 0.75 1.32 -0.81
N LEU A 133 1.19 2.57 -0.71
CA LEU A 133 2.11 3.01 0.34
C LEU A 133 1.43 3.04 1.72
N ASP A 134 0.17 3.49 1.78
CA ASP A 134 -0.63 3.52 3.02
C ASP A 134 -0.89 2.09 3.55
N ILE A 135 -1.19 1.15 2.65
CA ILE A 135 -1.38 -0.27 2.95
C ILE A 135 -0.07 -0.89 3.45
N LEU A 136 1.04 -0.61 2.77
CA LEU A 136 2.34 -1.14 3.11
C LEU A 136 2.79 -0.71 4.52
N ILE A 137 2.61 0.57 4.85
CA ILE A 137 3.04 1.13 6.14
C ILE A 137 2.02 0.83 7.25
N GLY A 138 0.75 0.62 6.89
CA GLY A 138 -0.28 0.14 7.81
C GLY A 138 -0.95 1.24 8.64
N ARG A 139 -1.28 2.39 8.04
CA ARG A 139 -2.04 3.43 8.74
C ARG A 139 -3.45 2.96 9.06
N SER A 140 -3.76 2.84 10.35
CA SER A 140 -5.02 2.26 10.83
C SER A 140 -6.26 3.02 10.34
N ASN A 141 -6.20 4.36 10.27
CA ASN A 141 -7.31 5.17 9.78
C ASN A 141 -7.64 4.93 8.30
N ASP A 142 -6.62 4.75 7.46
CA ASP A 142 -6.83 4.53 6.02
C ASP A 142 -7.33 3.10 5.75
N LEU A 143 -6.89 2.13 6.56
CA LEU A 143 -7.42 0.76 6.54
C LEU A 143 -8.90 0.71 6.95
N GLN A 144 -9.33 1.57 7.87
CA GLN A 144 -10.76 1.71 8.21
C GLN A 144 -11.57 2.31 7.07
N THR A 145 -11.05 3.32 6.37
CA THR A 145 -11.66 3.87 5.15
C THR A 145 -11.78 2.80 4.07
N PHE A 146 -10.73 1.99 3.87
CA PHE A 146 -10.74 0.86 2.95
C PHE A 146 -11.82 -0.17 3.29
N ARG A 147 -11.93 -0.53 4.57
CA ARG A 147 -12.99 -1.42 5.05
C ARG A 147 -14.37 -0.82 4.78
N GLY A 148 -14.57 0.48 5.01
CA GLY A 148 -15.83 1.17 4.72
C GLY A 148 -16.24 1.05 3.25
N ILE A 149 -15.30 1.29 2.32
CA ILE A 149 -15.53 1.17 0.87
C ILE A 149 -15.87 -0.28 0.46
N LEU A 150 -15.22 -1.27 1.07
CA LEU A 150 -15.40 -2.69 0.73
C LEU A 150 -16.67 -3.31 1.32
N VAL A 151 -17.20 -2.75 2.41
CA VAL A 151 -18.40 -3.26 3.11
C VAL A 151 -19.66 -2.51 2.67
N THR A 152 -19.52 -1.33 2.06
CA THR A 152 -20.65 -0.59 1.49
C THR A 152 -20.86 -1.03 0.05
N PRO A 153 -22.02 -1.61 -0.32
CA PRO A 153 -22.30 -1.93 -1.71
C PRO A 153 -22.28 -0.61 -2.51
N ILE A 154 -21.40 -0.54 -3.50
CA ILE A 154 -21.43 0.53 -4.50
C ILE A 154 -22.72 0.32 -5.30
N SER A 155 -23.78 1.05 -4.95
CA SER A 155 -24.88 1.28 -5.87
C SER A 155 -24.33 2.16 -7.00
N LEU A 156 -23.92 1.53 -8.10
CA LEU A 156 -23.77 2.18 -9.39
C LEU A 156 -25.14 2.74 -9.77
N VAL A 157 -25.29 4.05 -9.73
CA VAL A 157 -26.36 4.81 -10.38
C VAL A 157 -25.76 5.47 -11.60
#